data_AF-A0A803L3V2-F1
#
_entry.id   AF-A0A803L3V2-F1
#
_cell.length_a   1.000
_cell.length_b   1.000
_cell.length_c   1.000
_cell.angle_alpha   90.00
_cell.angle_beta   90.00
_cell.angle_gamma   90.00
#
_symmetry.space_group_name_H-M   'P 1'
#
loop_
_entity.id
_entity.type
_entity.pdbx_description
1 polymer ?
#
loop_
_entity_poly.entity_id
_entity_poly.type
_entity_poly.pdbx_seq_one_letter_code
_entity_poly.pdbx_strand_id
1 'polypeptide(L)'
;MAEPDHIFLKPLPNLAHGKFPAAFPFFYIRPAENEKLIRKFYPKGSISNVDPIGNSPVIITKSLLKEIAPTWLNVSLQIKYNPEADRTFGWVQEMYAYAIASALHSVKHILHKNFMVQPPWDVYIGKSYIIHFTYGCDYTMKGILTYGKIGEWRFDKRLYINSPPPKNLTLPPPGVPETVVRLVKMVNEATANIPGWRTRMSRGAMFLFVGLAIGFCIALCNFSTLLLIRSQPRVLSSYGPDRRVEPVINVPTDPDQGVGLNRLKFHVAVTATDSLYSKWQCRIMYYWYKRVKDLPGSDMGGFTRVLHSGQPDSLMEEIPSFVVDPLPEGVDQGYIVLNRPWAFVQWLEKATIEEEYILMGEPDHLFVKPLPNLAQGKNPAAYPFFYIKPEENEKIIRKFYPVGSISNVDPIGSSPVIIAKTNNGTLYNLYAYAIASALHGVKHNLHEHLMLQPPRDWNIGNSYIIHYTYGCDYNKKGELTYGQITDWHFDKRSFQDGPPPKNLTLPPPGAPETVVRLINMVNEATANIPGWENL
;
A
#
# COMPACT_ATOMS: atom_id res chain seq x y z
N MET A 1 19.77 -8.41 28.42
CA MET A 1 20.66 -9.58 28.29
C MET A 1 22.06 -9.14 28.71
N ALA A 2 22.73 -9.94 29.53
CA ALA A 2 24.12 -9.73 29.93
C ALA A 2 24.87 -11.05 29.78
N GLU A 3 26.11 -11.01 29.33
CA GLU A 3 27.02 -12.15 29.28
C GLU A 3 27.80 -12.28 30.59
N PRO A 4 28.33 -13.47 30.94
CA PRO A 4 29.04 -13.70 32.20
C PRO A 4 30.34 -12.91 32.38
N ASP A 5 30.82 -12.27 31.32
CA ASP A 5 32.04 -11.45 31.32
C ASP A 5 31.78 -9.95 31.44
N HIS A 6 30.63 -9.61 32.03
CA HIS A 6 30.26 -8.25 32.40
C HIS A 6 30.31 -8.06 33.93
N ILE A 7 31.06 -7.05 34.39
CA ILE A 7 31.08 -6.64 35.80
C ILE A 7 30.46 -5.25 35.93
N PHE A 8 29.47 -5.09 36.80
CA PHE A 8 28.83 -3.80 37.05
C PHE A 8 29.70 -2.90 37.94
N LEU A 9 30.04 -1.72 37.43
CA LEU A 9 30.80 -0.69 38.16
C LEU A 9 29.94 0.08 39.15
N LYS A 10 28.66 0.26 38.82
CA LYS A 10 27.68 1.05 39.57
C LYS A 10 26.26 0.62 39.14
N PRO A 11 25.22 0.98 39.91
CA PRO A 11 23.84 0.69 39.51
C PRO A 11 23.54 1.17 38.09
N LEU A 12 23.03 0.26 37.24
CA LEU A 12 22.66 0.55 35.86
C LEU A 12 21.21 1.04 35.82
N PRO A 13 20.94 2.31 35.45
CA PRO A 13 19.58 2.78 35.24
C PRO A 13 18.96 2.13 34.00
N ASN A 14 17.63 2.19 33.87
CA ASN A 14 16.99 1.77 32.62
C ASN A 14 17.30 2.81 31.52
N LEU A 15 18.24 2.47 30.65
CA LEU A 15 18.63 3.32 29.51
C LEU A 15 17.72 3.13 28.29
N ALA A 16 16.78 2.17 28.32
CA ALA A 16 15.81 1.99 27.24
C ALA A 16 14.67 3.01 27.35
N HIS A 17 14.18 3.51 26.21
CA HIS A 17 13.12 4.52 26.15
C HIS A 17 11.98 4.09 25.23
N GLY A 18 10.80 3.85 25.79
CA GLY A 18 9.60 3.46 25.02
C GLY A 18 9.82 2.17 24.22
N LYS A 19 9.82 2.29 22.88
CA LYS A 19 10.05 1.18 21.93
C LYS A 19 11.52 1.01 21.52
N PHE A 20 12.44 1.83 22.04
CA PHE A 20 13.85 1.84 21.68
C PHE A 20 14.68 1.16 22.79
N PRO A 21 15.17 -0.08 22.57
CA PRO A 21 16.09 -0.73 23.48
C PRO A 21 17.42 0.03 23.56
N ALA A 22 18.15 -0.13 24.66
CA ALA A 22 19.50 0.44 24.79
C ALA A 22 20.57 -0.62 24.53
N ALA A 23 21.58 -0.27 23.74
CA ALA A 23 22.66 -1.18 23.36
C ALA A 23 24.02 -0.45 23.29
N PHE A 24 25.10 -1.22 23.42
CA PHE A 24 26.46 -0.72 23.21
C PHE A 24 26.89 -0.89 21.74
N PRO A 25 27.45 0.15 21.10
CA PRO A 25 27.97 0.04 19.74
C PRO A 25 29.36 -0.61 19.72
N PHE A 26 29.50 -1.76 19.09
CA PHE A 26 30.79 -2.44 18.94
C PHE A 26 31.56 -1.89 17.73
N PHE A 27 32.73 -1.33 17.98
CA PHE A 27 33.59 -0.73 16.95
C PHE A 27 34.04 -1.69 15.83
N TYR A 28 34.09 -2.99 16.11
CA TYR A 28 34.44 -4.05 15.16
C TYR A 28 33.22 -4.62 14.42
N ILE A 29 32.00 -4.27 14.83
CA ILE A 29 30.78 -4.57 14.08
C ILE A 29 30.53 -3.39 13.14
N ARG A 30 30.86 -3.57 11.86
CA ARG A 30 30.79 -2.53 10.82
C ARG A 30 29.87 -3.00 9.69
N PRO A 31 28.55 -2.75 9.79
CA PRO A 31 27.57 -3.19 8.81
C PRO A 31 27.88 -2.71 7.39
N ALA A 32 28.38 -1.48 7.24
CA ALA A 32 28.76 -0.90 5.95
C ALA A 32 29.90 -1.67 5.27
N GLU A 33 30.92 -2.08 6.01
CA GLU A 33 32.08 -2.82 5.47
C GLU A 33 31.75 -4.28 5.14
N ASN A 34 30.71 -4.84 5.78
CA ASN A 34 30.28 -6.23 5.61
C ASN A 34 28.97 -6.37 4.81
N GLU A 35 28.60 -5.34 4.06
CA GLU A 35 27.33 -5.24 3.33
C GLU A 35 27.02 -6.49 2.48
N LYS A 36 28.00 -6.98 1.71
CA LYS A 36 27.81 -8.17 0.84
C LYS A 36 27.40 -9.42 1.62
N LEU A 37 27.92 -9.59 2.83
CA LEU A 37 27.58 -10.72 3.70
C LEU A 37 26.20 -10.50 4.35
N ILE A 38 25.94 -9.29 4.86
CA ILE A 38 24.70 -8.93 5.56
C ILE A 38 23.50 -8.99 4.62
N ARG A 39 23.65 -8.57 3.35
CA ARG A 39 22.57 -8.63 2.35
C ARG A 39 22.08 -10.05 2.05
N LYS A 40 22.86 -11.09 2.36
CA LYS A 40 22.38 -12.49 2.30
C LYS A 40 21.27 -12.78 3.32
N PHE A 41 21.21 -12.00 4.41
CA PHE A 41 20.33 -12.23 5.55
C PHE A 41 19.37 -11.06 5.82
N TYR A 42 19.60 -9.88 5.22
CA TYR A 42 18.81 -8.66 5.45
C TYR A 42 18.26 -8.05 4.15
N PRO A 43 17.20 -8.61 3.51
CA PRO A 43 16.46 -7.99 2.39
C PRO A 43 15.59 -6.76 2.84
N LYS A 44 15.25 -5.73 2.00
CA LYS A 44 14.44 -4.52 2.43
C LYS A 44 13.07 -5.10 2.45
N GLY A 45 12.51 -5.18 3.63
CA GLY A 45 11.17 -5.67 3.81
C GLY A 45 11.06 -7.15 3.43
N SER A 46 10.27 -7.86 4.22
CA SER A 46 9.79 -9.15 3.76
C SER A 46 9.02 -8.97 2.46
N ILE A 47 9.12 -9.93 1.54
CA ILE A 47 8.27 -9.91 0.34
C ILE A 47 6.78 -9.95 0.71
N SER A 48 6.46 -10.53 1.88
CA SER A 48 5.12 -10.49 2.48
C SER A 48 4.63 -9.09 2.84
N ASN A 49 5.46 -8.06 2.75
CA ASN A 49 5.03 -6.66 2.86
C ASN A 49 4.31 -6.17 1.61
N VAL A 50 4.56 -6.77 0.45
CA VAL A 50 3.81 -6.49 -0.78
C VAL A 50 2.50 -7.26 -0.72
N ASP A 51 1.38 -6.56 -0.59
CA ASP A 51 0.06 -7.19 -0.55
C ASP A 51 -0.32 -7.73 -1.96
N PRO A 52 -1.08 -8.84 -2.06
CA PRO A 52 -1.52 -9.41 -3.33
C PRO A 52 -2.70 -8.62 -3.92
N ILE A 53 -2.50 -7.33 -4.21
CA ILE A 53 -3.53 -6.37 -4.58
C ILE A 53 -3.18 -5.63 -5.87
N GLY A 54 -4.16 -4.91 -6.42
CA GLY A 54 -3.94 -3.81 -7.36
C GLY A 54 -4.46 -2.50 -6.79
N ASN A 55 -4.42 -1.45 -7.62
CA ASN A 55 -4.93 -0.12 -7.31
C ASN A 55 -6.47 -0.03 -7.23
N SER A 56 -7.20 -1.04 -7.70
CA SER A 56 -8.67 -1.01 -7.74
C SER A 56 -9.29 -2.40 -7.56
N PRO A 57 -10.40 -2.54 -6.80
CA PRO A 57 -10.98 -1.53 -5.92
C PRO A 57 -10.13 -1.37 -4.65
N VAL A 58 -9.83 -0.12 -4.29
CA VAL A 58 -9.14 0.23 -3.04
C VAL A 58 -9.79 1.44 -2.39
N ILE A 59 -10.11 1.37 -1.09
CA ILE A 59 -10.48 2.54 -0.28
C ILE A 59 -9.28 2.95 0.56
N ILE A 60 -8.75 4.14 0.34
CA ILE A 60 -7.51 4.66 0.95
C ILE A 60 -7.72 6.11 1.41
N THR A 61 -7.00 6.57 2.44
CA THR A 61 -7.06 8.00 2.79
C THR A 61 -6.39 8.84 1.71
N LYS A 62 -6.91 10.05 1.48
CA LYS A 62 -6.36 11.03 0.55
C LYS A 62 -4.90 11.35 0.86
N SER A 63 -4.57 11.48 2.15
CA SER A 63 -3.20 11.67 2.64
C SER A 63 -2.25 10.54 2.20
N LEU A 64 -2.61 9.27 2.41
CA LEU A 64 -1.79 8.13 1.99
C LEU A 64 -1.72 8.01 0.48
N LEU A 65 -2.83 8.20 -0.23
CA LEU A 65 -2.84 8.13 -1.69
C LEU A 65 -1.94 9.19 -2.31
N LYS A 66 -1.93 10.42 -1.75
CA LYS A 66 -1.04 11.51 -2.17
C LYS A 66 0.43 11.18 -1.92
N GLU A 67 0.73 10.44 -0.87
CA GLU A 67 2.09 9.99 -0.56
C GLU A 67 2.57 8.91 -1.54
N ILE A 68 1.73 7.91 -1.85
CA ILE A 68 2.14 6.77 -2.67
C ILE A 68 2.04 7.03 -4.18
N ALA A 69 1.16 7.94 -4.65
CA ALA A 69 0.88 8.12 -6.08
C ALA A 69 2.13 8.48 -6.92
N PRO A 70 3.03 9.39 -6.49
CA PRO A 70 4.27 9.65 -7.21
C PRO A 70 5.19 8.42 -7.29
N THR A 71 5.32 7.66 -6.20
CA THR A 71 6.11 6.42 -6.17
C THR A 71 5.48 5.35 -7.05
N TRP A 72 4.16 5.21 -7.03
CA TRP A 72 3.41 4.32 -7.90
C TRP A 72 3.63 4.64 -9.38
N LEU A 73 3.60 5.92 -9.77
CA LEU A 73 3.95 6.35 -11.13
C LEU A 73 5.38 5.93 -11.49
N ASN A 74 6.35 6.29 -10.66
CA ASN A 74 7.77 6.03 -10.93
C ASN A 74 8.06 4.53 -11.04
N VAL A 75 7.54 3.71 -10.13
CA VAL A 75 7.69 2.26 -10.18
C VAL A 75 7.00 1.68 -11.42
N SER A 76 5.83 2.20 -11.80
CA SER A 76 5.13 1.76 -13.02
C SER A 76 5.98 1.99 -14.27
N LEU A 77 6.60 3.17 -14.38
CA LEU A 77 7.52 3.49 -15.47
C LEU A 77 8.76 2.60 -15.44
N GLN A 78 9.39 2.43 -14.27
CA GLN A 78 10.57 1.56 -14.13
C GLN A 78 10.29 0.11 -14.52
N ILE A 79 9.14 -0.42 -14.13
CA ILE A 79 8.70 -1.76 -14.54
C ILE A 79 8.51 -1.80 -16.06
N LYS A 80 7.82 -0.81 -16.64
CA LYS A 80 7.58 -0.77 -18.09
C LYS A 80 8.88 -0.72 -18.90
N TYR A 81 9.84 0.09 -18.46
CA TYR A 81 11.15 0.20 -19.10
C TYR A 81 12.07 -1.00 -18.85
N ASN A 82 11.69 -1.95 -17.98
CA ASN A 82 12.45 -3.17 -17.73
C ASN A 82 11.87 -4.34 -18.56
N PRO A 83 12.55 -4.83 -19.62
CA PRO A 83 11.99 -5.82 -20.53
C PRO A 83 11.60 -7.15 -19.86
N GLU A 84 12.34 -7.56 -18.82
CA GLU A 84 12.03 -8.78 -18.06
C GLU A 84 10.77 -8.58 -17.22
N ALA A 85 10.65 -7.47 -16.50
CA ALA A 85 9.49 -7.18 -15.67
C ALA A 85 8.22 -6.90 -16.50
N ASP A 86 8.32 -6.12 -17.59
CA ASP A 86 7.22 -5.87 -18.53
C ASP A 86 6.69 -7.19 -19.11
N ARG A 87 7.60 -8.09 -19.52
CA ARG A 87 7.21 -9.42 -20.02
C ARG A 87 6.56 -10.29 -18.94
N THR A 88 7.10 -10.31 -17.72
CA THR A 88 6.59 -11.19 -16.67
C THR A 88 5.27 -10.70 -16.09
N PHE A 89 5.15 -9.41 -15.79
CA PHE A 89 3.91 -8.87 -15.21
C PHE A 89 2.86 -8.56 -16.27
N GLY A 90 3.27 -8.27 -17.52
CA GLY A 90 2.37 -8.07 -18.65
C GLY A 90 1.29 -7.02 -18.36
N TRP A 91 0.03 -7.43 -18.49
CA TRP A 91 -1.12 -6.53 -18.38
C TRP A 91 -1.41 -6.08 -16.94
N VAL A 92 -0.86 -6.75 -15.91
CA VAL A 92 -1.04 -6.40 -14.48
C VAL A 92 0.15 -5.64 -13.89
N GLN A 93 1.10 -5.19 -14.74
CA GLN A 93 2.33 -4.54 -14.27
C GLN A 93 2.09 -3.30 -13.41
N GLU A 94 1.05 -2.51 -13.73
CA GLU A 94 0.66 -1.33 -12.95
C GLU A 94 0.14 -1.72 -11.56
N MET A 95 -0.61 -2.82 -11.46
CA MET A 95 -1.09 -3.34 -10.16
C MET A 95 0.08 -3.76 -9.26
N TYR A 96 1.10 -4.42 -9.81
CA TYR A 96 2.34 -4.71 -9.07
C TYR A 96 3.05 -3.44 -8.64
N ALA A 97 3.10 -2.41 -9.51
CA ALA A 97 3.69 -1.12 -9.16
C ALA A 97 2.96 -0.45 -7.98
N TYR A 98 1.62 -0.50 -7.95
CA TYR A 98 0.82 0.01 -6.83
C TYR A 98 1.12 -0.75 -5.53
N ALA A 99 1.17 -2.08 -5.58
CA ALA A 99 1.46 -2.91 -4.42
C ALA A 99 2.88 -2.67 -3.88
N ILE A 100 3.86 -2.53 -4.78
CA ILE A 100 5.26 -2.21 -4.43
C ILE A 100 5.36 -0.81 -3.83
N ALA A 101 4.73 0.20 -4.45
CA ALA A 101 4.71 1.56 -3.92
C ALA A 101 4.08 1.61 -2.52
N SER A 102 2.95 0.93 -2.34
CA SER A 102 2.32 0.80 -1.01
C SER A 102 3.29 0.21 0.01
N ALA A 103 3.99 -0.88 -0.33
CA ALA A 103 4.98 -1.50 0.55
C ALA A 103 6.18 -0.60 0.83
N LEU A 104 6.68 0.15 -0.16
CA LEU A 104 7.77 1.14 0.01
C LEU A 104 7.40 2.23 1.03
N HIS A 105 6.12 2.58 1.10
CA HIS A 105 5.57 3.55 2.04
C HIS A 105 5.00 2.91 3.32
N SER A 106 5.27 1.62 3.57
CA SER A 106 4.76 0.88 4.73
C SER A 106 3.23 0.88 4.87
N VAL A 107 2.51 1.00 3.75
CA VAL A 107 1.05 0.96 3.69
C VAL A 107 0.59 -0.49 3.56
N LYS A 108 -0.19 -0.96 4.55
CA LYS A 108 -0.76 -2.30 4.60
C LYS A 108 -2.27 -2.29 4.47
N HIS A 109 -2.79 -3.20 3.65
CA HIS A 109 -4.21 -3.25 3.32
C HIS A 109 -4.97 -4.29 4.14
N ILE A 110 -6.21 -3.95 4.51
CA ILE A 110 -7.22 -4.89 4.97
C ILE A 110 -7.83 -5.56 3.73
N LEU A 111 -7.59 -6.86 3.59
CA LEU A 111 -8.02 -7.62 2.40
C LEU A 111 -9.47 -8.09 2.55
N HIS A 112 -10.34 -7.64 1.65
CA HIS A 112 -11.75 -7.99 1.64
C HIS A 112 -12.10 -8.85 0.42
N LYS A 113 -12.28 -10.16 0.62
CA LYS A 113 -12.70 -11.09 -0.45
C LYS A 113 -14.09 -10.78 -1.00
N ASN A 114 -14.96 -10.17 -0.19
CA ASN A 114 -16.30 -9.75 -0.58
C ASN A 114 -16.32 -8.29 -1.10
N PHE A 115 -15.18 -7.71 -1.51
CA PHE A 115 -15.22 -6.35 -2.05
C PHE A 115 -15.90 -6.36 -3.44
N MET A 116 -15.52 -7.30 -4.29
CA MET A 116 -16.09 -7.48 -5.63
C MET A 116 -16.23 -8.94 -6.04
N VAL A 117 -16.99 -9.19 -7.09
CA VAL A 117 -17.03 -10.45 -7.85
C VAL A 117 -16.62 -10.22 -9.32
N GLN A 118 -16.12 -11.27 -9.96
CA GLN A 118 -15.58 -11.27 -11.33
C GLN A 118 -16.28 -12.36 -12.17
N PRO A 119 -17.42 -12.04 -12.80
CA PRO A 119 -18.05 -12.95 -13.75
C PRO A 119 -17.12 -13.23 -14.94
N PRO A 120 -17.13 -14.45 -15.52
CA PRO A 120 -18.01 -15.58 -15.19
C PRO A 120 -17.50 -16.47 -14.03
N TRP A 121 -16.38 -16.13 -13.40
CA TRP A 121 -15.70 -17.00 -12.43
C TRP A 121 -16.42 -17.11 -11.09
N ASP A 122 -16.93 -15.99 -10.59
CA ASP A 122 -17.70 -15.96 -9.35
C ASP A 122 -19.18 -16.21 -9.64
N VAL A 123 -19.77 -17.23 -9.00
CA VAL A 123 -21.11 -17.71 -9.37
C VAL A 123 -22.25 -16.91 -8.73
N TYR A 124 -22.05 -16.44 -7.49
CA TYR A 124 -23.07 -15.78 -6.67
C TYR A 124 -22.64 -14.37 -6.25
N ILE A 125 -23.60 -13.44 -6.12
CA ILE A 125 -23.31 -12.08 -5.64
C ILE A 125 -23.01 -12.08 -4.15
N GLY A 126 -23.82 -12.81 -3.36
CA GLY A 126 -23.66 -12.95 -1.92
C GLY A 126 -23.43 -11.63 -1.18
N LYS A 127 -22.34 -11.57 -0.41
CA LYS A 127 -21.95 -10.40 0.38
C LYS A 127 -21.17 -9.35 -0.40
N SER A 128 -20.92 -9.53 -1.70
CA SER A 128 -20.13 -8.61 -2.51
C SER A 128 -20.84 -7.33 -2.92
N TYR A 129 -20.08 -6.24 -3.07
CA TYR A 129 -20.60 -4.89 -3.35
C TYR A 129 -20.46 -4.45 -4.79
N ILE A 130 -19.49 -5.01 -5.52
CA ILE A 130 -19.16 -4.62 -6.89
C ILE A 130 -19.18 -5.86 -7.79
N ILE A 131 -19.75 -5.72 -8.99
CA ILE A 131 -19.47 -6.63 -10.11
C ILE A 131 -18.40 -5.97 -10.98
N HIS A 132 -17.27 -6.65 -11.18
CA HIS A 132 -16.20 -6.23 -12.09
C HIS A 132 -16.27 -7.07 -13.37
N PHE A 133 -16.79 -6.48 -14.46
CA PHE A 133 -17.06 -7.21 -15.71
C PHE A 133 -15.89 -7.22 -16.70
N THR A 134 -14.71 -7.65 -16.22
CA THR A 134 -13.49 -7.64 -17.03
C THR A 134 -13.39 -8.77 -18.05
N TYR A 135 -13.94 -9.95 -17.74
CA TYR A 135 -13.83 -11.15 -18.58
C TYR A 135 -15.01 -11.31 -19.54
N GLY A 136 -14.74 -11.90 -20.70
CA GLY A 136 -15.79 -12.35 -21.62
C GLY A 136 -16.61 -13.48 -20.98
N CYS A 137 -17.92 -13.39 -21.12
CA CYS A 137 -18.89 -14.37 -20.66
C CYS A 137 -19.45 -15.09 -21.89
N ASP A 138 -18.86 -16.22 -22.25
CA ASP A 138 -19.23 -17.01 -23.44
C ASP A 138 -19.88 -18.33 -23.01
N TYR A 139 -21.13 -18.58 -23.44
CA TYR A 139 -21.92 -19.74 -23.03
C TYR A 139 -22.63 -20.40 -24.20
N THR A 140 -22.87 -21.70 -24.11
CA THR A 140 -23.87 -22.38 -24.94
C THR A 140 -25.28 -21.99 -24.49
N MET A 141 -26.29 -22.21 -25.34
CA MET A 141 -27.71 -22.02 -25.02
C MET A 141 -28.22 -22.96 -23.92
N LYS A 142 -27.41 -23.96 -23.52
CA LYS A 142 -27.65 -24.82 -22.36
C LYS A 142 -27.02 -24.29 -21.06
N GLY A 143 -26.43 -23.10 -21.08
CA GLY A 143 -25.81 -22.47 -19.91
C GLY A 143 -24.41 -22.99 -19.57
N ILE A 144 -23.72 -23.66 -20.50
CA ILE A 144 -22.38 -24.21 -20.28
C ILE A 144 -21.33 -23.21 -20.76
N LEU A 145 -20.38 -22.83 -19.88
CA LEU A 145 -19.30 -21.89 -20.19
C LEU A 145 -18.37 -22.47 -21.28
N THR A 146 -18.08 -21.70 -22.34
CA THR A 146 -17.22 -22.11 -23.45
C THR A 146 -15.83 -21.48 -23.34
N TYR A 147 -14.93 -22.15 -22.61
CA TYR A 147 -13.57 -21.66 -22.38
C TYR A 147 -12.81 -21.35 -23.68
N GLY A 148 -12.37 -20.10 -23.83
CA GLY A 148 -11.54 -19.65 -24.95
C GLY A 148 -12.22 -19.72 -26.33
N LYS A 149 -13.54 -19.95 -26.38
CA LYS A 149 -14.31 -20.05 -27.62
C LYS A 149 -15.51 -19.11 -27.57
N ILE A 150 -15.88 -18.59 -28.73
CA ILE A 150 -17.09 -17.78 -28.87
C ILE A 150 -18.30 -18.65 -28.55
N GLY A 151 -19.05 -18.24 -27.52
CA GLY A 151 -20.29 -18.91 -27.11
C GLY A 151 -21.46 -18.60 -28.05
N GLU A 152 -22.50 -19.43 -28.00
CA GLU A 152 -23.77 -19.17 -28.69
C GLU A 152 -24.48 -17.93 -28.09
N TRP A 153 -24.35 -17.75 -26.77
CA TRP A 153 -24.64 -16.51 -26.09
C TRP A 153 -23.33 -15.90 -25.56
N ARG A 154 -23.15 -14.59 -25.71
CA ARG A 154 -21.96 -13.89 -25.24
C ARG A 154 -22.26 -12.50 -24.70
N PHE A 155 -21.62 -12.17 -23.58
CA PHE A 155 -21.35 -10.80 -23.18
C PHE A 155 -19.84 -10.58 -23.07
N ASP A 156 -19.26 -9.74 -23.93
CA ASP A 156 -17.90 -9.25 -23.77
C ASP A 156 -17.84 -7.77 -24.09
N LYS A 157 -17.36 -6.98 -23.13
CA LYS A 157 -17.22 -5.53 -23.29
C LYS A 157 -16.33 -5.14 -24.48
N ARG A 158 -15.39 -6.00 -24.88
CA ARG A 158 -14.47 -5.77 -26.01
C ARG A 158 -15.18 -5.78 -27.38
N LEU A 159 -16.41 -6.29 -27.47
CA LEU A 159 -17.25 -6.12 -28.68
C LEU A 159 -17.71 -4.67 -28.85
N TYR A 160 -17.62 -3.87 -27.80
CA TYR A 160 -18.13 -2.51 -27.70
C TYR A 160 -16.99 -1.48 -27.57
N ILE A 161 -15.84 -1.74 -28.22
CA ILE A 161 -14.72 -0.79 -28.24
C ILE A 161 -15.07 0.46 -29.04
N ASN A 162 -15.63 0.27 -30.24
CA ASN A 162 -15.92 1.34 -31.20
C ASN A 162 -17.40 1.79 -31.18
N SER A 163 -18.23 1.18 -30.34
CA SER A 163 -19.63 1.55 -30.19
C SER A 163 -20.13 1.14 -28.81
N PRO A 164 -21.09 1.87 -28.22
CA PRO A 164 -21.71 1.43 -26.97
C PRO A 164 -22.59 0.20 -27.18
N PRO A 165 -22.78 -0.66 -26.16
CA PRO A 165 -23.68 -1.80 -26.26
C PRO A 165 -25.10 -1.37 -26.63
N PRO A 166 -25.82 -2.16 -27.45
CA PRO A 166 -27.21 -1.89 -27.76
C PRO A 166 -28.06 -1.92 -26.48
N LYS A 167 -29.18 -1.19 -26.51
CA LYS A 167 -30.21 -1.36 -25.50
C LYS A 167 -30.80 -2.77 -25.63
N ASN A 168 -31.24 -3.33 -24.50
CA ASN A 168 -31.92 -4.62 -24.45
C ASN A 168 -31.07 -5.79 -24.99
N LEU A 169 -29.87 -5.95 -24.43
CA LEU A 169 -29.05 -7.15 -24.61
C LEU A 169 -29.85 -8.40 -24.26
N THR A 170 -29.65 -9.47 -25.01
CA THR A 170 -30.26 -10.77 -24.73
C THR A 170 -29.83 -11.26 -23.36
N LEU A 171 -30.78 -11.69 -22.54
CA LEU A 171 -30.46 -12.31 -21.26
C LEU A 171 -29.73 -13.65 -21.50
N PRO A 172 -28.80 -14.03 -20.61
CA PRO A 172 -28.15 -15.32 -20.72
C PRO A 172 -29.14 -16.49 -20.59
N PRO A 173 -28.84 -17.65 -21.20
CA PRO A 173 -29.68 -18.84 -21.11
C PRO A 173 -29.81 -19.37 -19.67
N PRO A 174 -30.81 -20.22 -19.38
CA PRO A 174 -30.91 -20.92 -18.11
C PRO A 174 -29.63 -21.69 -17.78
N GLY A 175 -29.24 -21.73 -16.50
CA GLY A 175 -28.03 -22.40 -16.02
C GLY A 175 -26.77 -21.51 -15.96
N VAL A 176 -26.82 -20.29 -16.52
CA VAL A 176 -25.74 -19.31 -16.39
C VAL A 176 -25.69 -18.72 -14.96
N PRO A 177 -24.49 -18.46 -14.40
CA PRO A 177 -24.33 -17.89 -13.06
C PRO A 177 -25.14 -16.63 -12.76
N GLU A 178 -25.54 -16.47 -11.49
CA GLU A 178 -26.30 -15.33 -10.98
C GLU A 178 -25.60 -14.00 -11.29
N THR A 179 -24.27 -13.96 -11.14
CA THR A 179 -23.47 -12.76 -11.36
C THR A 179 -23.50 -12.28 -12.81
N VAL A 180 -23.48 -13.19 -13.79
CA VAL A 180 -23.59 -12.89 -15.23
C VAL A 180 -25.01 -12.43 -15.57
N VAL A 181 -26.02 -13.12 -15.05
CA VAL A 181 -27.44 -12.72 -15.21
C VAL A 181 -27.65 -11.31 -14.64
N ARG A 182 -27.12 -11.04 -13.45
CA ARG A 182 -27.24 -9.75 -12.77
C ARG A 182 -26.51 -8.64 -13.54
N LEU A 183 -25.29 -8.90 -14.02
CA LEU A 183 -24.53 -8.00 -14.87
C LEU A 183 -25.35 -7.55 -16.09
N VAL A 184 -25.89 -8.48 -16.87
CA VAL A 184 -26.61 -8.17 -18.11
C VAL A 184 -27.90 -7.40 -17.81
N LYS A 185 -28.63 -7.79 -16.75
CA LYS A 185 -29.81 -7.03 -16.28
C LYS A 185 -29.43 -5.60 -15.90
N MET A 186 -28.32 -5.40 -15.20
CA MET A 186 -27.87 -4.09 -14.77
C MET A 186 -27.41 -3.21 -15.95
N VAL A 187 -26.77 -3.79 -16.95
CA VAL A 187 -26.44 -3.09 -18.21
C VAL A 187 -27.72 -2.71 -18.95
N ASN A 188 -28.69 -3.62 -19.08
CA ASN A 188 -29.97 -3.33 -19.73
C ASN A 188 -30.74 -2.21 -19.02
N GLU A 189 -30.82 -2.24 -17.70
CA GLU A 189 -31.47 -1.17 -16.93
C GLU A 189 -30.77 0.18 -17.14
N ALA A 190 -29.43 0.21 -17.04
CA ALA A 190 -28.68 1.44 -17.25
C ALA A 190 -28.86 1.99 -18.67
N THR A 191 -28.69 1.16 -19.71
CA THR A 191 -28.83 1.60 -21.12
C THR A 191 -30.26 2.02 -21.47
N ALA A 192 -31.28 1.46 -20.81
CA ALA A 192 -32.66 1.89 -20.98
C ALA A 192 -32.89 3.30 -20.40
N ASN A 193 -32.35 3.58 -19.22
CA ASN A 193 -32.66 4.77 -18.42
C ASN A 193 -31.68 5.95 -18.62
N ILE A 194 -30.48 5.72 -19.15
CA ILE A 194 -29.50 6.79 -19.40
C ILE A 194 -29.94 7.62 -20.63
N PRO A 195 -30.23 8.93 -20.47
CA PRO A 195 -30.65 9.79 -21.58
C PRO A 195 -29.56 9.91 -22.65
N GLY A 196 -29.96 9.92 -23.92
CA GLY A 196 -29.00 10.04 -25.02
C GLY A 196 -27.93 8.93 -25.01
N TRP A 197 -28.31 7.70 -24.65
CA TRP A 197 -27.39 6.55 -24.61
C TRP A 197 -26.51 6.50 -25.85
N ARG A 198 -27.07 6.46 -27.06
CA ARG A 198 -26.27 6.44 -28.30
C ARG A 198 -25.76 7.81 -28.74
N THR A 199 -26.56 8.87 -28.58
CA THR A 199 -26.31 10.18 -29.22
C THR A 199 -25.27 11.04 -28.53
N ARG A 200 -25.09 10.92 -27.20
CA ARG A 200 -24.07 11.69 -26.45
C ARG A 200 -22.65 11.11 -26.55
N MET A 201 -22.52 9.92 -27.14
CA MET A 201 -21.23 9.24 -27.29
C MET A 201 -20.55 9.52 -28.63
N SER A 202 -21.30 9.87 -29.67
CA SER A 202 -20.76 10.30 -30.97
C SER A 202 -20.34 11.78 -30.93
N ARG A 203 -19.04 12.07 -31.05
CA ARG A 203 -18.58 13.40 -31.47
C ARG A 203 -18.36 13.37 -32.99
N GLY A 204 -19.25 14.06 -33.70
CA GLY A 204 -19.21 14.24 -35.15
C GLY A 204 -20.27 15.21 -35.62
N ALA A 205 -20.38 16.38 -34.98
CA ALA A 205 -21.18 17.49 -35.50
C ALA A 205 -20.41 18.81 -35.40
N MET A 206 -19.16 18.80 -35.87
CA MET A 206 -18.48 20.02 -36.33
C MET A 206 -18.65 20.13 -37.86
N PHE A 207 -19.89 20.00 -38.35
CA PHE A 207 -20.25 20.25 -39.75
C PHE A 207 -21.60 20.96 -39.91
N LEU A 208 -22.23 21.43 -38.82
CA LEU A 208 -23.47 22.22 -38.94
C LEU A 208 -23.25 23.75 -38.92
N PHE A 209 -22.04 24.22 -38.60
CA PHE A 209 -21.75 25.67 -38.53
C PHE A 209 -21.24 26.30 -39.83
N VAL A 210 -20.83 25.50 -40.83
CA VAL A 210 -20.47 26.03 -42.16
C VAL A 210 -21.72 26.22 -43.04
N GLY A 211 -22.75 25.38 -42.90
CA GLY A 211 -24.00 25.53 -43.65
C GLY A 211 -24.90 26.66 -43.15
N LEU A 212 -24.94 26.90 -41.83
CA LEU A 212 -25.75 27.96 -41.23
C LEU A 212 -25.16 29.36 -41.43
N ALA A 213 -23.85 29.51 -41.60
CA ALA A 213 -23.22 30.79 -41.94
C ALA A 213 -23.44 31.20 -43.43
N ILE A 214 -23.61 30.22 -44.33
CA ILE A 214 -23.89 30.48 -45.75
C ILE A 214 -25.39 30.73 -46.00
N GLY A 215 -26.28 30.09 -45.23
CA GLY A 215 -27.73 30.32 -45.31
C GLY A 215 -28.21 31.65 -44.70
N PHE A 216 -27.49 32.18 -43.71
CA PHE A 216 -27.90 33.41 -43.00
C PHE A 216 -27.63 34.70 -43.82
N CYS A 217 -26.75 34.64 -44.84
CA CYS A 217 -26.45 35.78 -45.70
C CYS A 217 -27.41 35.97 -46.90
N ILE A 218 -28.34 35.04 -47.14
CA ILE A 218 -29.29 35.14 -48.28
C ILE A 218 -30.71 35.51 -47.82
N ALA A 219 -31.09 35.25 -46.58
CA ALA A 219 -32.42 35.56 -46.06
C ALA A 219 -32.59 36.96 -45.45
N LEU A 220 -31.49 37.70 -45.24
CA LEU A 220 -31.50 39.07 -44.68
C LEU A 220 -31.82 40.17 -45.71
N CYS A 221 -31.99 39.83 -47.00
CA CYS A 221 -32.31 40.79 -48.06
C CYS A 221 -33.80 40.87 -48.44
N ASN A 222 -34.71 40.10 -47.84
CA ASN A 222 -36.13 40.18 -48.18
C ASN A 222 -37.00 40.04 -46.93
N PHE A 223 -37.40 41.18 -46.37
CA PHE A 223 -38.74 41.53 -45.88
C PHE A 223 -38.66 42.51 -44.70
N SER A 224 -38.29 43.73 -45.03
CA SER A 224 -38.86 44.91 -44.37
C SER A 224 -40.21 45.21 -45.04
N THR A 225 -41.27 44.49 -44.68
CA THR A 225 -42.63 44.94 -44.95
C THR A 225 -43.64 44.27 -44.03
N LEU A 226 -44.45 45.11 -43.39
CA LEU A 226 -45.72 44.81 -42.69
C LEU A 226 -45.64 44.38 -41.22
N LEU A 227 -45.31 45.40 -40.43
CA LEU A 227 -46.07 45.89 -39.29
C LEU A 227 -47.54 45.39 -39.12
N LEU A 228 -47.86 45.15 -37.85
CA LEU A 228 -49.12 45.46 -37.11
C LEU A 228 -50.35 44.56 -37.29
N ILE A 229 -50.82 44.00 -36.15
CA ILE A 229 -52.18 44.04 -35.55
C ILE A 229 -52.24 42.91 -34.48
N ARG A 230 -52.14 43.17 -33.17
CA ARG A 230 -53.15 43.61 -32.16
C ARG A 230 -53.91 42.44 -31.47
N SER A 231 -54.05 42.60 -30.15
CA SER A 231 -55.08 42.11 -29.21
C SER A 231 -55.01 40.72 -28.55
N GLN A 232 -55.21 40.75 -27.22
CA GLN A 232 -55.11 39.73 -26.15
C GLN A 232 -56.38 38.82 -25.99
N PRO A 233 -56.75 38.27 -24.80
CA PRO A 233 -56.25 37.09 -24.03
C PRO A 233 -57.40 36.08 -23.66
N ARG A 234 -57.13 35.14 -22.71
CA ARG A 234 -58.06 34.31 -21.87
C ARG A 234 -58.42 32.90 -22.40
N VAL A 235 -58.68 31.84 -21.60
CA VAL A 235 -58.77 31.56 -20.14
C VAL A 235 -58.76 30.02 -19.88
N LEU A 236 -58.50 29.67 -18.62
CA LEU A 236 -58.52 28.41 -17.85
C LEU A 236 -59.51 27.27 -18.22
N SER A 237 -59.13 26.03 -17.84
CA SER A 237 -59.81 25.15 -16.83
C SER A 237 -59.29 23.71 -16.97
N SER A 238 -58.40 23.21 -16.11
CA SER A 238 -58.66 22.37 -14.91
C SER A 238 -59.59 21.17 -15.10
N TYR A 239 -59.07 19.95 -14.85
CA TYR A 239 -59.70 18.90 -14.02
C TYR A 239 -58.64 17.84 -13.66
N GLY A 240 -58.41 17.62 -12.36
CA GLY A 240 -57.82 16.38 -11.83
C GLY A 240 -58.89 15.27 -11.75
N PRO A 241 -58.61 14.07 -11.19
CA PRO A 241 -58.00 13.96 -9.87
C PRO A 241 -57.10 12.73 -9.61
N ASP A 242 -56.45 12.86 -8.45
CA ASP A 242 -56.23 11.87 -7.40
C ASP A 242 -55.09 10.85 -7.39
N ARG A 243 -54.44 10.89 -6.22
CA ARG A 243 -53.36 10.06 -5.70
C ARG A 243 -53.93 8.76 -5.15
N ARG A 244 -53.17 7.67 -5.27
CA ARG A 244 -53.08 6.65 -4.21
C ARG A 244 -51.64 6.13 -4.11
N VAL A 245 -50.98 6.49 -3.02
CA VAL A 245 -49.73 5.94 -2.49
C VAL A 245 -50.11 5.23 -1.22
N GLU A 246 -49.70 3.97 -1.05
CA GLU A 246 -49.78 3.22 0.22
C GLU A 246 -48.83 1.99 0.18
N PRO A 247 -48.39 1.41 1.31
CA PRO A 247 -47.15 1.80 1.96
C PRO A 247 -46.17 0.64 2.22
N VAL A 248 -45.00 1.04 2.73
CA VAL A 248 -43.85 0.24 3.19
C VAL A 248 -44.22 -0.79 4.26
N ILE A 249 -43.68 -2.01 4.14
CA ILE A 249 -43.59 -2.99 5.25
C ILE A 249 -42.11 -3.17 5.59
N ASN A 250 -41.73 -2.69 6.77
CA ASN A 250 -40.43 -2.96 7.41
C ASN A 250 -40.55 -4.27 8.22
N VAL A 251 -39.53 -5.12 8.13
CA VAL A 251 -39.32 -6.24 9.07
C VAL A 251 -37.91 -6.07 9.68
N PRO A 252 -37.78 -5.99 11.01
CA PRO A 252 -36.49 -5.78 11.69
C PRO A 252 -35.85 -7.09 12.17
N THR A 253 -34.52 -7.18 12.07
CA THR A 253 -33.55 -7.93 12.92
C THR A 253 -32.16 -7.66 12.32
N ASP A 254 -31.07 -7.29 13.00
CA ASP A 254 -30.65 -7.37 14.41
C ASP A 254 -29.59 -6.27 14.65
N PRO A 255 -29.59 -5.50 15.76
CA PRO A 255 -28.65 -4.43 16.02
C PRO A 255 -27.53 -4.87 16.97
N ASP A 256 -26.30 -5.02 16.47
CA ASP A 256 -25.10 -4.58 17.20
C ASP A 256 -23.83 -4.74 16.34
N GLN A 257 -23.26 -3.61 15.90
CA GLN A 257 -21.86 -3.25 16.09
C GLN A 257 -21.68 -1.76 15.77
N GLY A 258 -21.67 -0.93 16.82
CA GLY A 258 -21.05 0.40 16.80
C GLY A 258 -22.00 1.58 16.57
N VAL A 259 -22.75 1.94 17.61
CA VAL A 259 -23.30 3.30 17.77
C VAL A 259 -22.12 4.28 17.91
N GLY A 260 -22.05 5.30 17.04
CA GLY A 260 -21.37 6.56 17.35
C GLY A 260 -19.96 6.82 16.81
N LEU A 261 -19.50 6.15 15.74
CA LEU A 261 -18.44 6.74 14.90
C LEU A 261 -19.13 7.40 13.71
N ASN A 262 -18.90 8.70 13.52
CA ASN A 262 -19.28 9.41 12.31
C ASN A 262 -18.55 8.70 11.14
N ARG A 263 -19.20 7.71 10.51
CA ARG A 263 -18.56 6.87 9.48
C ARG A 263 -18.18 7.78 8.33
N LEU A 264 -16.88 7.99 8.18
CA LEU A 264 -16.36 8.94 7.20
C LEU A 264 -16.64 8.41 5.81
N LYS A 265 -17.32 9.22 5.01
CA LYS A 265 -17.60 8.91 3.61
C LYS A 265 -16.31 8.83 2.80
N PHE A 266 -16.36 8.14 1.66
CA PHE A 266 -15.28 8.11 0.68
C PHE A 266 -15.71 8.71 -0.66
N HIS A 267 -14.82 9.45 -1.30
CA HIS A 267 -14.98 9.93 -2.67
C HIS A 267 -14.71 8.82 -3.66
N VAL A 268 -15.56 8.61 -4.65
CA VAL A 268 -15.33 7.63 -5.72
C VAL A 268 -14.52 8.29 -6.84
N ALA A 269 -13.36 7.73 -7.18
CA ALA A 269 -12.51 8.22 -8.26
C ALA A 269 -12.28 7.13 -9.29
N VAL A 270 -12.50 7.45 -10.57
CA VAL A 270 -12.26 6.55 -11.69
C VAL A 270 -11.44 7.28 -12.75
N THR A 271 -10.33 6.68 -13.15
CA THR A 271 -9.52 7.17 -14.27
C THR A 271 -10.14 6.74 -15.60
N ALA A 272 -10.25 7.66 -16.55
CA ALA A 272 -10.90 7.41 -17.83
C ALA A 272 -10.18 8.08 -19.01
N THR A 273 -10.36 7.50 -20.19
CA THR A 273 -10.01 8.12 -21.48
C THR A 273 -11.24 8.73 -22.13
N ASP A 274 -11.05 9.49 -23.20
CA ASP A 274 -12.12 10.00 -24.05
C ASP A 274 -12.61 8.98 -25.10
N SER A 275 -12.08 7.75 -25.09
CA SER A 275 -12.52 6.66 -25.95
C SER A 275 -14.00 6.32 -25.73
N LEU A 276 -14.68 5.89 -26.79
CA LEU A 276 -16.05 5.38 -26.71
C LEU A 276 -16.17 4.24 -25.69
N TYR A 277 -15.19 3.34 -25.70
CA TYR A 277 -15.07 2.23 -24.76
C TYR A 277 -15.12 2.69 -23.30
N SER A 278 -14.26 3.64 -22.91
CA SER A 278 -14.22 4.16 -21.54
C SER A 278 -15.48 4.97 -21.19
N LYS A 279 -16.00 5.76 -22.15
CA LYS A 279 -17.20 6.58 -21.98
C LYS A 279 -18.42 5.76 -21.58
N TRP A 280 -18.77 4.71 -22.33
CA TRP A 280 -19.99 3.95 -22.03
C TRP A 280 -19.88 3.22 -20.69
N GLN A 281 -18.70 2.70 -20.35
CA GLN A 281 -18.42 2.06 -19.05
C GLN A 281 -18.64 3.06 -17.90
N CYS A 282 -18.04 4.25 -17.97
CA CYS A 282 -18.21 5.31 -16.97
C CYS A 282 -19.67 5.71 -16.75
N ARG A 283 -20.47 5.81 -17.83
CA ARG A 283 -21.89 6.16 -17.73
C ARG A 283 -22.70 5.10 -16.99
N ILE A 284 -22.45 3.82 -17.26
CA ILE A 284 -23.13 2.73 -16.55
C ILE A 284 -22.70 2.70 -15.08
N MET A 285 -21.40 2.80 -14.79
CA MET A 285 -20.91 2.87 -13.41
C MET A 285 -21.53 4.03 -12.64
N TYR A 286 -21.54 5.23 -13.23
CA TYR A 286 -22.09 6.43 -12.60
C TYR A 286 -23.60 6.34 -12.37
N TYR A 287 -24.36 5.72 -13.29
CA TYR A 287 -25.77 5.41 -13.10
C TYR A 287 -25.98 4.56 -11.84
N TRP A 288 -25.20 3.47 -11.68
CA TRP A 288 -25.32 2.59 -10.52
C TRP A 288 -24.83 3.21 -9.22
N TYR A 289 -23.76 4.01 -9.27
CA TYR A 289 -23.32 4.82 -8.14
C TYR A 289 -24.46 5.70 -7.60
N LYS A 290 -25.15 6.45 -8.48
CA LYS A 290 -26.30 7.27 -8.07
C LYS A 290 -27.44 6.48 -7.44
N ARG A 291 -27.65 5.22 -7.89
CA ARG A 291 -28.72 4.35 -7.38
C ARG A 291 -28.44 3.83 -5.97
N VAL A 292 -27.17 3.69 -5.58
CA VAL A 292 -26.80 3.09 -4.28
C VAL A 292 -26.21 4.07 -3.28
N LYS A 293 -25.72 5.25 -3.70
CA LYS A 293 -24.99 6.18 -2.83
C LYS A 293 -25.81 6.68 -1.63
N ASP A 294 -27.11 6.89 -1.81
CA ASP A 294 -28.00 7.49 -0.79
C ASP A 294 -28.85 6.43 -0.07
N LEU A 295 -28.61 5.15 -0.34
CA LEU A 295 -29.28 4.06 0.35
C LEU A 295 -28.70 3.86 1.76
N PRO A 296 -29.49 3.38 2.74
CA PRO A 296 -29.01 3.11 4.10
C PRO A 296 -27.78 2.19 4.12
N GLY A 297 -26.79 2.55 4.94
CA GLY A 297 -25.53 1.82 5.08
C GLY A 297 -24.46 2.14 4.02
N SER A 298 -24.72 3.09 3.12
CA SER A 298 -23.75 3.60 2.17
C SER A 298 -22.88 4.70 2.79
N ASP A 299 -21.56 4.57 2.67
CA ASP A 299 -20.60 5.63 3.02
C ASP A 299 -20.03 6.28 1.73
N MET A 300 -20.74 6.16 0.60
CA MET A 300 -20.34 6.76 -0.66
C MET A 300 -20.59 8.28 -0.65
N GLY A 301 -19.53 9.06 -0.85
CA GLY A 301 -19.54 10.52 -0.91
C GLY A 301 -19.75 11.07 -2.32
N GLY A 302 -18.84 11.93 -2.77
CA GLY A 302 -18.73 12.45 -4.12
C GLY A 302 -18.21 11.43 -5.14
N PHE A 303 -18.21 11.82 -6.41
CA PHE A 303 -17.70 11.02 -7.52
C PHE A 303 -16.94 11.91 -8.49
N THR A 304 -15.75 11.50 -8.92
CA THR A 304 -14.98 12.17 -9.97
C THR A 304 -14.51 11.17 -11.01
N ARG A 305 -14.80 11.47 -12.28
CA ARG A 305 -14.12 10.86 -13.43
C ARG A 305 -12.86 11.67 -13.75
N VAL A 306 -11.69 11.12 -13.45
CA VAL A 306 -10.40 11.74 -13.78
C VAL A 306 -10.09 11.45 -15.24
N LEU A 307 -10.36 12.43 -16.10
CA LEU A 307 -10.24 12.32 -17.56
C LEU A 307 -8.81 12.69 -17.98
N HIS A 308 -8.01 11.70 -18.34
CA HIS A 308 -6.60 11.86 -18.69
C HIS A 308 -6.35 11.92 -20.20
N SER A 309 -7.26 12.56 -20.93
CA SER A 309 -7.10 12.87 -22.37
C SER A 309 -6.47 14.24 -22.62
N GLY A 310 -6.26 15.05 -21.57
CA GLY A 310 -5.83 16.45 -21.67
C GLY A 310 -6.89 17.40 -22.23
N GLN A 311 -8.08 16.92 -22.59
CA GLN A 311 -9.13 17.74 -23.21
C GLN A 311 -10.53 17.37 -22.68
N PRO A 312 -11.43 18.36 -22.49
CA PRO A 312 -12.79 18.09 -22.06
C PRO A 312 -13.60 17.33 -23.12
N ASP A 313 -14.56 16.53 -22.65
CA ASP A 313 -15.51 15.79 -23.49
C ASP A 313 -16.97 16.05 -23.11
N SER A 314 -17.90 15.49 -23.91
CA SER A 314 -19.34 15.67 -23.71
C SER A 314 -19.89 15.03 -22.43
N LEU A 315 -19.15 14.13 -21.76
CA LEU A 315 -19.63 13.50 -20.53
C LEU A 315 -19.43 14.38 -19.30
N MET A 316 -18.67 15.47 -19.40
CA MET A 316 -18.49 16.41 -18.29
C MET A 316 -19.80 17.10 -17.88
N GLU A 317 -20.79 17.18 -18.78
CA GLU A 317 -22.15 17.67 -18.48
C GLU A 317 -22.97 16.66 -17.67
N GLU A 318 -22.58 15.39 -17.64
CA GLU A 318 -23.32 14.28 -17.02
C GLU A 318 -22.62 13.73 -15.77
N ILE A 319 -21.29 13.61 -15.82
CA ILE A 319 -20.45 12.98 -14.80
C ILE A 319 -19.47 14.05 -14.31
N PRO A 320 -19.42 14.35 -13.00
CA PRO A 320 -18.41 15.25 -12.47
C PRO A 320 -17.03 14.73 -12.87
N SER A 321 -16.28 15.56 -13.57
CA SER A 321 -15.04 15.16 -14.23
C SER A 321 -13.95 16.17 -13.94
N PHE A 322 -12.72 15.69 -13.83
CA PHE A 322 -11.53 16.52 -13.69
C PHE A 322 -10.56 16.18 -14.82
N VAL A 323 -10.22 17.17 -15.65
CA VAL A 323 -9.32 16.96 -16.80
C VAL A 323 -7.88 17.08 -16.32
N VAL A 324 -7.07 16.09 -16.69
CA VAL A 324 -5.63 16.04 -16.44
C VAL A 324 -4.90 15.72 -17.73
N ASP A 325 -3.63 16.10 -17.79
CA ASP A 325 -2.80 15.84 -18.96
C ASP A 325 -2.44 14.34 -19.04
N PRO A 326 -2.39 13.74 -20.24
CA PRO A 326 -1.80 12.42 -20.39
C PRO A 326 -0.30 12.47 -20.09
N LEU A 327 0.32 11.30 -19.98
CA LEU A 327 1.77 11.18 -20.01
C LEU A 327 2.30 11.73 -21.34
N PRO A 328 3.52 12.30 -21.36
CA PRO A 328 4.15 12.73 -22.61
C PRO A 328 4.23 11.58 -23.62
N GLU A 329 4.16 11.94 -24.90
CA GLU A 329 4.17 10.96 -26.00
C GLU A 329 5.37 10.01 -25.91
N GLY A 330 5.11 8.71 -26.09
CA GLY A 330 6.13 7.66 -26.04
C GLY A 330 6.56 7.20 -24.64
N VAL A 331 6.21 7.93 -23.58
CA VAL A 331 6.55 7.54 -22.19
C VAL A 331 5.83 6.26 -21.77
N ASP A 332 4.59 6.08 -22.19
CA ASP A 332 3.80 4.90 -21.84
C ASP A 332 4.13 3.65 -22.69
N GLN A 333 4.96 3.78 -23.72
CA GLN A 333 5.29 2.73 -24.69
C GLN A 333 4.06 1.96 -25.22
N GLY A 334 2.94 2.67 -25.43
CA GLY A 334 1.68 2.08 -25.90
C GLY A 334 0.87 1.35 -24.81
N TYR A 335 1.34 1.32 -23.56
CA TYR A 335 0.60 0.79 -22.42
C TYR A 335 -0.16 1.92 -21.70
N ILE A 336 -1.32 2.27 -22.27
CA ILE A 336 -2.17 3.40 -21.84
C ILE A 336 -2.49 3.43 -20.34
N VAL A 337 -2.47 2.26 -19.68
CA VAL A 337 -2.77 2.12 -18.24
C VAL A 337 -1.79 2.91 -17.37
N LEU A 338 -0.58 3.22 -17.85
CA LEU A 338 0.39 4.07 -17.12
C LEU A 338 -0.11 5.50 -16.90
N ASN A 339 -1.10 5.96 -17.67
CA ASN A 339 -1.71 7.27 -17.46
C ASN A 339 -2.49 7.34 -16.14
N ARG A 340 -2.87 6.21 -15.53
CA ARG A 340 -3.66 6.16 -14.29
C ARG A 340 -2.92 6.74 -13.07
N PRO A 341 -1.72 6.26 -12.69
CA PRO A 341 -0.97 6.87 -11.59
C PRO A 341 -0.69 8.35 -11.85
N TRP A 342 -0.39 8.73 -13.09
CA TRP A 342 -0.17 10.14 -13.45
C TRP A 342 -1.42 11.00 -13.29
N ALA A 343 -2.59 10.46 -13.67
CA ALA A 343 -3.87 11.12 -13.48
C ALA A 343 -4.17 11.36 -11.99
N PHE A 344 -3.88 10.37 -11.13
CA PHE A 344 -4.05 10.52 -9.68
C PHE A 344 -3.09 11.56 -9.08
N VAL A 345 -1.82 11.59 -9.49
CA VAL A 345 -0.86 12.62 -9.04
C VAL A 345 -1.42 14.02 -9.31
N GLN A 346 -1.81 14.30 -10.57
CA GLN A 346 -2.35 15.61 -10.94
C GLN A 346 -3.67 15.93 -10.24
N TRP A 347 -4.58 14.95 -10.14
CA TRP A 347 -5.89 15.15 -9.53
C TRP A 347 -5.78 15.44 -8.03
N LEU A 348 -4.94 14.71 -7.29
CA LEU A 348 -4.72 14.91 -5.84
C LEU A 348 -3.99 16.21 -5.52
N GLU A 349 -3.22 16.75 -6.46
CA GLU A 349 -2.56 18.04 -6.31
C GLU A 349 -3.50 19.22 -6.56
N LYS A 350 -4.39 19.11 -7.56
CA LYS A 350 -5.13 20.24 -8.10
C LYS A 350 -6.62 20.26 -7.72
N ALA A 351 -7.23 19.12 -7.45
CA ALA A 351 -8.66 19.04 -7.17
C ALA A 351 -8.98 19.29 -5.69
N THR A 352 -10.15 19.90 -5.44
CA THR A 352 -10.72 19.98 -4.10
C THR A 352 -11.58 18.74 -3.87
N ILE A 353 -11.19 17.91 -2.89
CA ILE A 353 -11.88 16.67 -2.52
C ILE A 353 -12.35 16.81 -1.08
N GLU A 354 -13.66 16.81 -0.87
CA GLU A 354 -14.31 16.98 0.44
C GLU A 354 -14.01 15.79 1.37
N GLU A 355 -14.15 14.57 0.87
CA GLU A 355 -13.94 13.37 1.67
C GLU A 355 -12.45 13.11 1.98
N GLU A 356 -12.21 12.49 3.14
CA GLU A 356 -10.86 12.07 3.51
C GLU A 356 -10.48 10.70 2.93
N TYR A 357 -11.45 9.85 2.62
CA TYR A 357 -11.21 8.56 1.97
C TYR A 357 -11.52 8.65 0.48
N ILE A 358 -10.83 7.85 -0.32
CA ILE A 358 -11.00 7.74 -1.76
C ILE A 358 -11.16 6.27 -2.11
N LEU A 359 -12.26 5.90 -2.78
CA LEU A 359 -12.39 4.66 -3.51
C LEU A 359 -11.79 4.83 -4.90
N MET A 360 -10.65 4.22 -5.16
CA MET A 360 -10.14 4.01 -6.51
C MET A 360 -10.94 2.89 -7.16
N GLY A 361 -11.65 3.21 -8.24
CA GLY A 361 -12.49 2.28 -9.00
C GLY A 361 -12.13 2.23 -10.49
N GLU A 362 -12.62 1.23 -11.20
CA GLU A 362 -12.52 1.14 -12.66
C GLU A 362 -13.87 1.38 -13.33
N PRO A 363 -13.89 1.94 -14.57
CA PRO A 363 -15.13 2.17 -15.31
C PRO A 363 -16.06 0.95 -15.46
N ASP A 364 -15.52 -0.26 -15.36
CA ASP A 364 -16.25 -1.54 -15.44
C ASP A 364 -16.62 -2.14 -14.07
N HIS A 365 -16.68 -1.30 -13.04
CA HIS A 365 -17.30 -1.63 -11.77
C HIS A 365 -18.79 -1.27 -11.75
N LEU A 366 -19.64 -2.22 -11.37
CA LEU A 366 -21.06 -1.98 -11.10
C LEU A 366 -21.35 -2.14 -9.62
N PHE A 367 -21.81 -1.08 -8.97
CA PHE A 367 -22.25 -1.14 -7.58
C PHE A 367 -23.61 -1.84 -7.48
N VAL A 368 -23.64 -3.00 -6.81
CA VAL A 368 -24.86 -3.80 -6.69
C VAL A 368 -25.69 -3.45 -5.47
N LYS A 369 -25.09 -2.82 -4.45
CA LYS A 369 -25.72 -2.45 -3.18
C LYS A 369 -24.92 -1.34 -2.46
N PRO A 370 -25.44 -0.77 -1.36
CA PRO A 370 -24.75 0.26 -0.58
C PRO A 370 -23.37 -0.22 -0.12
N LEU A 371 -22.33 0.60 -0.32
CA LEU A 371 -20.95 0.26 0.04
C LEU A 371 -20.53 1.08 1.27
N PRO A 372 -20.34 0.44 2.44
CA PRO A 372 -19.75 1.12 3.59
C PRO A 372 -18.26 1.36 3.39
N ASN A 373 -17.67 2.25 4.18
CA ASN A 373 -16.23 2.48 4.18
C ASN A 373 -15.55 1.26 4.82
N LEU A 374 -14.88 0.47 3.98
CA LEU A 374 -14.21 -0.76 4.41
C LEU A 374 -12.81 -0.51 5.03
N ALA A 375 -12.26 0.70 4.88
CA ALA A 375 -10.96 1.09 5.42
C ALA A 375 -11.06 1.49 6.90
N GLN A 376 -9.92 1.42 7.61
CA GLN A 376 -9.87 1.74 9.04
C GLN A 376 -8.65 2.60 9.35
N GLY A 377 -8.87 3.89 9.66
CA GLY A 377 -7.78 4.83 9.94
C GLY A 377 -6.79 4.88 8.78
N LYS A 378 -5.52 4.54 9.05
CA LYS A 378 -4.42 4.48 8.07
C LYS A 378 -4.30 3.13 7.34
N ASN A 379 -5.18 2.17 7.59
CA ASN A 379 -5.17 0.88 6.91
C ASN A 379 -6.21 0.90 5.78
N PRO A 380 -5.78 0.99 4.50
CA PRO A 380 -6.70 0.98 3.38
C PRO A 380 -7.39 -0.38 3.23
N ALA A 381 -8.52 -0.43 2.54
CA ALA A 381 -9.20 -1.69 2.20
C ALA A 381 -9.02 -2.02 0.73
N ALA A 382 -8.68 -3.27 0.40
CA ALA A 382 -8.43 -3.69 -0.98
C ALA A 382 -8.96 -5.09 -1.26
N TYR A 383 -9.18 -5.40 -2.54
CA TYR A 383 -9.49 -6.75 -3.00
C TYR A 383 -8.21 -7.57 -3.23
N PRO A 384 -8.11 -8.80 -2.69
CA PRO A 384 -6.98 -9.69 -2.94
C PRO A 384 -7.11 -10.41 -4.29
N PHE A 385 -6.20 -10.14 -5.21
CA PHE A 385 -6.17 -10.79 -6.52
C PHE A 385 -5.35 -12.08 -6.46
N PHE A 386 -5.98 -13.21 -6.77
CA PHE A 386 -5.34 -14.52 -6.72
C PHE A 386 -4.15 -14.68 -7.70
N TYR A 387 -4.12 -13.86 -8.76
CA TYR A 387 -3.05 -13.84 -9.77
C TYR A 387 -1.94 -12.83 -9.47
N ILE A 388 -2.11 -11.96 -8.47
CA ILE A 388 -1.02 -11.14 -7.95
C ILE A 388 -0.36 -11.93 -6.85
N LYS A 389 0.84 -12.43 -7.13
CA LYS A 389 1.56 -13.36 -6.27
C LYS A 389 2.98 -12.85 -6.01
N PRO A 390 3.15 -11.97 -5.00
CA PRO A 390 4.45 -11.36 -4.72
C PRO A 390 5.54 -12.38 -4.37
N GLU A 391 5.19 -13.45 -3.65
CA GLU A 391 6.13 -14.52 -3.29
C GLU A 391 6.65 -15.28 -4.52
N GLU A 392 5.78 -15.65 -5.45
CA GLU A 392 6.17 -16.33 -6.69
C GLU A 392 7.02 -15.44 -7.62
N ASN A 393 6.89 -14.11 -7.50
CA ASN A 393 7.58 -13.14 -8.34
C ASN A 393 8.69 -12.36 -7.61
N GLU A 394 9.16 -12.86 -6.45
CA GLU A 394 10.09 -12.13 -5.58
C GLU A 394 11.31 -11.62 -6.35
N LYS A 395 11.94 -12.47 -7.16
CA LYS A 395 13.17 -12.12 -7.90
C LYS A 395 13.01 -10.86 -8.76
N ILE A 396 11.85 -10.69 -9.39
CA ILE A 396 11.57 -9.54 -10.25
C ILE A 396 11.16 -8.33 -9.40
N ILE A 397 10.32 -8.54 -8.39
CA ILE A 397 9.86 -7.49 -7.48
C ILE A 397 11.05 -6.83 -6.75
N ARG A 398 12.08 -7.60 -6.37
CA ARG A 398 13.28 -7.10 -5.70
C ARG A 398 14.07 -6.07 -6.49
N LYS A 399 13.85 -5.95 -7.80
CA LYS A 399 14.44 -4.88 -8.63
C LYS A 399 13.85 -3.50 -8.32
N PHE A 400 12.59 -3.46 -7.87
CA PHE A 400 11.82 -2.23 -7.62
C PHE A 400 11.46 -2.04 -6.14
N TYR A 401 11.48 -3.14 -5.37
CA TYR A 401 11.44 -3.17 -3.91
C TYR A 401 12.82 -3.64 -3.41
N PRO A 402 13.86 -2.79 -3.52
CA PRO A 402 15.26 -3.18 -3.27
C PRO A 402 15.46 -3.56 -1.83
N VAL A 403 16.69 -3.85 -1.38
CA VAL A 403 16.96 -4.29 -0.01
C VAL A 403 17.38 -3.22 1.06
N GLY A 404 17.04 -3.43 2.35
CA GLY A 404 17.21 -2.64 3.60
C GLY A 404 18.30 -1.60 3.46
N SER A 405 18.08 -0.34 3.87
CA SER A 405 19.28 0.50 4.03
C SER A 405 20.20 -0.18 5.04
N ILE A 406 21.47 -0.39 4.71
CA ILE A 406 22.43 -0.98 5.65
C ILE A 406 22.59 -0.10 6.90
N SER A 407 22.31 1.20 6.79
CA SER A 407 22.20 2.11 7.94
C SER A 407 21.11 1.72 8.96
N ASN A 408 20.20 0.81 8.59
CA ASN A 408 19.17 0.31 9.50
C ASN A 408 19.68 -0.81 10.41
N VAL A 409 20.80 -1.45 10.08
CA VAL A 409 21.47 -2.42 10.95
C VAL A 409 22.37 -1.66 11.91
N ASP A 410 21.98 -1.60 13.18
CA ASP A 410 22.79 -0.95 14.23
C ASP A 410 24.08 -1.78 14.48
N PRO A 411 25.24 -1.17 14.80
CA PRO A 411 26.51 -1.87 15.00
C PRO A 411 26.58 -2.55 16.38
N ILE A 412 25.63 -3.43 16.68
CA ILE A 412 25.41 -4.00 18.02
C ILE A 412 25.43 -5.54 18.01
N GLY A 413 25.81 -6.13 19.14
CA GLY A 413 25.74 -7.58 19.40
C GLY A 413 24.52 -7.97 20.23
N SER A 414 24.43 -9.24 20.62
CA SER A 414 23.34 -9.76 21.49
C SER A 414 23.43 -9.29 22.94
N SER A 415 24.58 -8.77 23.37
CA SER A 415 24.87 -8.41 24.75
C SER A 415 25.97 -7.34 24.80
N PRO A 416 25.95 -6.38 25.75
CA PRO A 416 24.83 -6.09 26.65
C PRO A 416 23.72 -5.29 25.95
N VAL A 417 22.46 -5.70 26.14
CA VAL A 417 21.28 -5.00 25.60
C VAL A 417 20.16 -4.95 26.63
N ILE A 418 19.54 -3.79 26.83
CA ILE A 418 18.35 -3.60 27.68
C ILE A 418 17.11 -3.58 26.78
N ILE A 419 16.26 -4.61 26.88
CA ILE A 419 15.06 -4.80 26.04
C ILE A 419 13.77 -4.69 26.87
N ALA A 420 12.72 -4.13 26.27
CA ALA A 420 11.35 -4.23 26.81
C ALA A 420 10.80 -5.65 26.60
N LYS A 421 10.03 -6.18 27.56
CA LYS A 421 9.53 -7.57 27.53
C LYS A 421 8.46 -7.76 26.45
N THR A 422 8.84 -8.37 25.33
CA THR A 422 7.92 -8.93 24.31
C THR A 422 8.43 -10.30 23.86
N ASN A 423 7.54 -11.29 23.76
CA ASN A 423 7.87 -12.70 23.53
C ASN A 423 8.57 -12.96 22.18
N ASN A 424 9.79 -13.50 22.22
CA ASN A 424 10.33 -14.66 21.46
C ASN A 424 11.87 -14.62 21.40
N GLY A 425 12.52 -15.77 21.57
CA GLY A 425 13.96 -15.92 21.87
C GLY A 425 14.93 -16.26 20.71
N THR A 426 16.24 -16.10 21.04
CA THR A 426 17.51 -16.83 20.69
C THR A 426 17.75 -17.41 19.28
N LEU A 427 18.93 -17.46 18.62
CA LEU A 427 20.36 -17.04 18.77
C LEU A 427 21.06 -17.31 17.37
N TYR A 428 22.01 -16.53 16.81
CA TYR A 428 23.47 -16.84 16.60
C TYR A 428 24.13 -15.91 15.54
N ASN A 429 25.44 -15.59 15.70
CA ASN A 429 26.37 -14.73 14.91
C ASN A 429 26.39 -13.22 15.25
N LEU A 430 27.58 -12.60 15.23
CA LEU A 430 27.88 -11.20 15.62
C LEU A 430 26.86 -10.17 15.10
N TYR A 431 26.31 -10.37 13.90
CA TYR A 431 25.33 -9.47 13.28
C TYR A 431 23.88 -9.92 13.43
N ALA A 432 23.59 -11.15 13.87
CA ALA A 432 22.25 -11.71 13.75
C ALA A 432 21.22 -11.02 14.63
N TYR A 433 21.61 -10.61 15.84
CA TYR A 433 20.73 -9.81 16.68
C TYR A 433 20.44 -8.44 16.04
N ALA A 434 21.46 -7.77 15.51
CA ALA A 434 21.30 -6.49 14.81
C ALA A 434 20.43 -6.63 13.55
N ILE A 435 20.62 -7.69 12.77
CA ILE A 435 19.84 -7.99 11.57
C ILE A 435 18.39 -8.32 11.92
N ALA A 436 18.15 -9.21 12.90
CA ALA A 436 16.80 -9.55 13.36
C ALA A 436 16.06 -8.32 13.87
N SER A 437 16.72 -7.51 14.70
CA SER A 437 16.16 -6.24 15.18
C SER A 437 15.79 -5.31 14.02
N ALA A 438 16.69 -5.15 13.05
CA ALA A 438 16.46 -4.32 11.87
C ALA A 438 15.34 -4.88 10.95
N LEU A 439 15.13 -6.20 10.89
CA LEU A 439 14.04 -6.83 10.14
C LEU A 439 12.67 -6.55 10.78
N HIS A 440 12.66 -6.44 12.11
CA HIS A 440 11.46 -6.13 12.89
C HIS A 440 11.29 -4.62 13.16
N GLY A 441 12.07 -3.77 12.47
CA GLY A 441 11.98 -2.32 12.61
C GLY A 441 12.39 -1.78 13.99
N VAL A 442 13.14 -2.56 14.77
CA VAL A 442 13.64 -2.17 16.09
C VAL A 442 14.93 -1.37 15.93
N LYS A 443 14.94 -0.17 16.49
CA LYS A 443 16.12 0.72 16.56
C LYS A 443 16.60 0.88 18.00
N HIS A 444 17.91 1.00 18.18
CA HIS A 444 18.51 1.10 19.50
C HIS A 444 18.99 2.50 19.82
N ASN A 445 18.86 2.88 21.08
CA ASN A 445 19.63 3.99 21.64
C ASN A 445 21.04 3.47 21.91
N LEU A 446 22.01 3.99 21.16
CA LEU A 446 23.41 3.59 21.29
C LEU A 446 24.07 4.40 22.39
N HIS A 447 24.61 3.72 23.40
CA HIS A 447 25.26 4.35 24.54
C HIS A 447 26.73 3.93 24.59
N GLU A 448 27.64 4.83 24.22
CA GLU A 448 29.09 4.60 24.25
C GLU A 448 29.63 4.42 25.67
N HIS A 449 28.89 4.89 26.69
CA HIS A 449 29.21 4.69 28.10
C HIS A 449 28.39 3.55 28.72
N LEU A 450 27.72 2.69 27.94
CA LEU A 450 27.04 1.52 28.52
C LEU A 450 28.06 0.55 29.14
N MET A 451 29.21 0.36 28.48
CA MET A 451 30.28 -0.50 28.97
C MET A 451 31.67 0.01 28.55
N LEU A 452 32.70 -0.59 29.14
CA LEU A 452 34.12 -0.43 28.82
C LEU A 452 34.71 -1.78 28.41
N GLN A 453 35.70 -1.77 27.53
CA GLN A 453 36.42 -2.94 27.05
C GLN A 453 37.93 -2.78 27.33
N PRO A 454 38.43 -3.15 28.51
CA PRO A 454 39.87 -3.26 28.74
C PRO A 454 40.50 -4.29 27.80
N PRO A 455 41.76 -4.12 27.36
CA PRO A 455 42.67 -3.00 27.68
C PRO A 455 42.47 -1.75 26.82
N ARG A 456 41.48 -1.72 25.93
CA ARG A 456 41.28 -0.65 24.94
C ARG A 456 40.79 0.65 25.56
N ASP A 457 39.84 0.57 26.49
CA ASP A 457 39.26 1.77 27.12
C ASP A 457 40.05 2.14 28.36
N TRP A 458 40.64 3.34 28.40
CA TRP A 458 41.65 3.70 29.40
C TRP A 458 41.07 4.17 30.74
N ASN A 459 40.01 4.98 30.67
CA ASN A 459 39.42 5.65 31.82
C ASN A 459 38.04 5.05 32.12
N ILE A 460 37.70 4.93 33.40
CA ILE A 460 36.39 4.40 33.81
C ILE A 460 35.25 5.35 33.40
N GLY A 461 35.48 6.65 33.58
CA GLY A 461 34.53 7.70 33.24
C GLY A 461 33.12 7.45 33.78
N ASN A 462 32.12 7.65 32.91
CA ASN A 462 30.70 7.48 33.27
C ASN A 462 30.14 6.08 33.02
N SER A 463 30.98 5.10 32.70
CA SER A 463 30.51 3.79 32.26
C SER A 463 29.94 2.92 33.38
N TYR A 464 29.04 2.00 33.02
CA TYR A 464 28.30 1.16 33.99
C TYR A 464 28.84 -0.27 34.10
N ILE A 465 29.45 -0.80 33.03
CA ILE A 465 29.87 -2.20 32.94
C ILE A 465 31.33 -2.26 32.46
N ILE A 466 32.11 -3.20 32.99
CA ILE A 466 33.37 -3.65 32.39
C ILE A 466 33.11 -4.97 31.66
N HIS A 467 33.42 -5.01 30.36
CA HIS A 467 33.42 -6.20 29.52
C HIS A 467 34.85 -6.70 29.32
N TYR A 468 35.23 -7.76 30.06
CA TYR A 468 36.62 -8.24 30.12
C TYR A 468 36.88 -9.41 29.16
N THR A 469 36.51 -9.23 27.89
CA THR A 469 36.70 -10.26 26.85
C THR A 469 38.16 -10.44 26.42
N TYR A 470 38.95 -9.36 26.39
CA TYR A 470 40.31 -9.39 25.85
C TYR A 470 41.35 -9.66 26.94
N GLY A 471 42.36 -10.47 26.58
CA GLY A 471 43.56 -10.62 27.39
C GLY A 471 44.31 -9.29 27.53
N CYS A 472 44.91 -9.11 28.70
CA CYS A 472 45.64 -7.93 29.10
C CYS A 472 47.11 -8.32 29.38
N ASP A 473 48.00 -8.03 28.44
CA ASP A 473 49.44 -8.33 28.53
C ASP A 473 50.25 -7.03 28.67
N TYR A 474 50.95 -6.85 29.79
CA TYR A 474 51.75 -5.66 30.04
C TYR A 474 53.19 -6.02 30.38
N ASN A 475 54.14 -5.23 29.87
CA ASN A 475 55.53 -5.28 30.31
C ASN A 475 55.73 -4.46 31.60
N LYS A 476 56.92 -4.54 32.22
CA LYS A 476 57.23 -3.77 33.45
C LYS A 476 57.04 -2.25 33.34
N LYS A 477 56.99 -1.68 32.13
CA LYS A 477 56.79 -0.24 31.91
C LYS A 477 55.30 0.15 31.74
N GLY A 478 54.38 -0.82 31.83
CA GLY A 478 52.95 -0.58 31.62
C GLY A 478 52.54 -0.51 30.15
N GLU A 479 53.40 -0.95 29.22
CA GLU A 479 53.10 -0.94 27.79
C GLU A 479 52.37 -2.24 27.41
N LEU A 480 51.27 -2.12 26.67
CA LEU A 480 50.45 -3.25 26.20
C LEU A 480 51.18 -4.00 25.08
N THR A 481 51.39 -5.30 25.25
CA THR A 481 52.22 -6.13 24.34
C THR A 481 51.43 -7.09 23.45
N TYR A 482 50.10 -6.97 23.42
CA TYR A 482 49.16 -7.68 22.52
C TYR A 482 49.52 -9.17 22.26
N GLY A 483 49.13 -10.07 23.16
CA GLY A 483 49.24 -11.52 22.95
C GLY A 483 50.65 -12.08 23.10
N GLN A 484 51.64 -11.24 23.46
CA GLN A 484 52.91 -11.70 23.98
C GLN A 484 52.79 -11.80 25.50
N ILE A 485 52.83 -13.02 26.04
CA ILE A 485 52.84 -13.21 27.50
C ILE A 485 54.11 -12.56 28.05
N THR A 486 53.93 -11.48 28.79
CA THR A 486 54.99 -10.66 29.38
C THR A 486 54.95 -10.73 30.91
N ASP A 487 55.61 -9.77 31.57
CA ASP A 487 55.77 -9.72 33.02
C ASP A 487 54.45 -9.69 33.81
N TRP A 488 53.38 -9.15 33.23
CA TRP A 488 52.04 -9.19 33.81
C TRP A 488 51.00 -9.59 32.76
N HIS A 489 50.17 -10.57 33.08
CA HIS A 489 49.17 -11.13 32.19
C HIS A 489 47.86 -11.40 32.95
N PHE A 490 46.74 -10.98 32.36
CA PHE A 490 45.42 -11.41 32.77
C PHE A 490 44.56 -11.73 31.55
N ASP A 491 44.15 -12.98 31.42
CA ASP A 491 43.14 -13.42 30.45
C ASP A 491 42.21 -14.41 31.11
N LYS A 492 40.89 -14.13 31.08
CA LYS A 492 39.88 -15.05 31.63
C LYS A 492 39.97 -16.45 31.01
N ARG A 493 40.45 -16.56 29.77
CA ARG A 493 40.60 -17.82 29.04
C ARG A 493 41.74 -18.68 29.56
N SER A 494 42.66 -18.10 30.34
CA SER A 494 43.70 -18.84 31.05
C SER A 494 43.15 -19.61 32.26
N PHE A 495 41.88 -19.38 32.61
CA PHE A 495 41.18 -19.97 33.76
C PHE A 495 39.98 -20.82 33.29
N GLN A 496 40.13 -21.56 32.20
CA GLN A 496 39.06 -22.44 31.68
C GLN A 496 38.86 -23.70 32.52
N ASP A 497 39.92 -24.18 33.16
CA ASP A 497 39.92 -25.42 33.95
C ASP A 497 39.76 -25.17 35.46
N GLY A 498 39.44 -23.94 35.85
CA GLY A 498 39.24 -23.56 37.25
C GLY A 498 39.26 -22.05 37.45
N PRO A 499 38.77 -21.55 38.60
CA PRO A 499 38.66 -20.12 38.89
C PRO A 499 40.04 -19.45 39.00
N PRO A 500 40.16 -18.14 38.71
CA PRO A 500 41.40 -17.41 38.94
C PRO A 500 41.78 -17.42 40.43
N PRO A 501 43.09 -17.44 40.75
CA PRO A 501 43.55 -17.45 42.13
C PRO A 501 43.14 -16.17 42.86
N LYS A 502 42.96 -16.26 44.18
CA LYS A 502 42.77 -15.08 45.02
C LYS A 502 44.02 -14.20 45.00
N ASN A 503 43.84 -12.90 45.18
CA ASN A 503 44.92 -11.92 45.25
C ASN A 503 45.77 -11.84 43.98
N LEU A 504 45.13 -11.73 42.82
CA LEU A 504 45.78 -11.39 41.56
C LEU A 504 46.63 -10.14 41.73
N THR A 505 47.85 -10.17 41.19
CA THR A 505 48.75 -9.02 41.22
C THR A 505 48.16 -7.86 40.42
N LEU A 506 48.32 -6.64 40.92
CA LEU A 506 47.91 -5.45 40.17
C LEU A 506 48.81 -5.26 38.94
N PRO A 507 48.26 -4.72 37.84
CA PRO A 507 49.06 -4.45 36.65
C PRO A 507 50.12 -3.37 36.91
N PRO A 508 51.21 -3.34 36.11
CA PRO A 508 52.30 -2.40 36.30
C PRO A 508 51.87 -0.93 36.11
N PRO A 509 52.60 0.03 36.71
CA PRO A 509 52.37 1.46 36.48
C PRO A 509 52.38 1.79 34.98
N GLY A 510 51.33 2.48 34.51
CA GLY A 510 51.12 2.76 33.08
C GLY A 510 49.99 1.95 32.45
N ALA A 511 49.54 0.87 33.10
CA ALA A 511 48.34 0.16 32.67
C ALA A 511 47.07 1.04 32.85
N PRO A 512 46.05 0.87 31.97
CA PRO A 512 44.76 1.53 32.07
C PRO A 512 44.10 1.43 33.44
N GLU A 513 43.43 2.52 33.85
CA GLU A 513 42.61 2.56 35.07
C GLU A 513 41.56 1.44 35.06
N THR A 514 41.00 1.13 33.90
CA THR A 514 40.00 0.08 33.72
C THR A 514 40.55 -1.33 33.99
N VAL A 515 41.81 -1.61 33.65
CA VAL A 515 42.48 -2.89 33.95
C VAL A 515 42.77 -2.99 35.44
N VAL A 516 43.30 -1.92 36.04
CA VAL A 516 43.50 -1.85 37.50
C VAL A 516 42.18 -2.10 38.24
N ARG A 517 41.09 -1.45 37.80
CA ARG A 517 39.76 -1.59 38.39
C ARG A 517 39.20 -3.00 38.23
N LEU A 518 39.33 -3.58 37.04
CA LEU A 518 38.91 -4.97 36.76
C LEU A 518 39.57 -5.92 37.77
N ILE A 519 40.88 -5.85 37.94
CA ILE A 519 41.63 -6.74 38.84
C ILE A 519 41.24 -6.52 40.30
N ASN A 520 41.04 -5.27 40.72
CA ASN A 520 40.53 -4.97 42.06
C ASN A 520 39.15 -5.61 42.31
N MET A 521 38.23 -5.50 41.34
CA MET A 521 36.90 -6.08 41.46
C MET A 521 36.92 -7.61 41.44
N VAL A 522 37.80 -8.22 40.64
CA VAL A 522 38.02 -9.68 40.68
C VAL A 522 38.55 -10.08 42.05
N ASN A 523 39.57 -9.41 42.57
CA ASN A 523 40.12 -9.68 43.91
C ASN A 523 39.06 -9.54 45.00
N GLU A 524 38.27 -8.47 44.98
CA GLU A 524 37.15 -8.26 45.90
C GLU A 524 36.13 -9.41 45.81
N ALA A 525 35.73 -9.81 44.61
CA ALA A 525 34.81 -10.93 44.42
C ALA A 525 35.39 -12.25 44.95
N THR A 526 36.61 -12.60 44.55
CA THR A 526 37.26 -13.87 44.97
C THR A 526 37.48 -13.94 46.48
N ALA A 527 37.65 -12.82 47.17
CA ALA A 527 37.78 -12.75 48.61
C ALA A 527 36.45 -12.98 49.35
N ASN A 528 35.33 -12.61 48.74
CA ASN A 528 34.02 -12.60 49.37
C ASN A 528 33.10 -13.77 48.97
N ILE A 529 33.43 -14.52 47.92
CA ILE A 529 32.65 -15.69 47.49
C ILE A 529 33.10 -16.95 48.27
N PRO A 530 32.22 -17.55 49.11
CA PRO A 530 32.56 -18.76 49.86
C PRO A 530 32.86 -19.93 48.93
N GLY A 531 33.92 -20.69 49.22
CA GLY A 531 34.28 -21.86 48.43
C GLY A 531 34.87 -21.56 47.05
N TRP A 532 35.30 -20.32 46.79
CA TRP A 532 35.85 -19.88 45.49
C TRP A 532 36.91 -20.83 44.91
N GLU A 533 37.80 -21.37 45.74
CA GLU A 533 38.89 -22.26 45.31
C GLU A 533 38.42 -23.67 44.89
N ASN A 534 37.15 -24.00 45.14
CA ASN A 534 36.55 -25.31 44.85
C ASN A 534 35.56 -25.28 43.66
N LEU A 535 35.49 -24.17 42.91
CA LEU A 535 34.57 -23.96 41.79
C LEU A 535 35.01 -24.62 40.48
#